data_AF-A0A7S4KD02-F1
#
_entry.id   AF-A0A7S4KD02-F1
#
_cell.length_a   1.000
_cell.length_b   1.000
_cell.length_c   1.000
_cell.angle_alpha   90.00
_cell.angle_beta   90.00
_cell.angle_gamma   90.00
#
_symmetry.space_group_name_H-M   'P 1'
#
loop_
_entity.id
_entity.type
_entity.pdbx_description
1 polymer ?
#
loop_
_entity_poly.entity_id
_entity_poly.type
_entity_poly.pdbx_seq_one_letter_code
_entity_poly.pdbx_strand_id
1 'polypeptide(L)'
;MVARGSTDYGENPGHSSKLNQDWLNWDIEYTTWKAVLKDVITCIQFTSDMFPQRVWDSPYLAAYRYGFAFANHFGRSSGTGDVSTLEVGNEPWMVQKGYEDPRFYSDILLGMARGAKEADPLMRVLPATFAGASDTLSRINQTHIKYLDGLNTHLYSYVQTTVGRKGVHPEHPMSSIHAADWMFRFRDRNAPGLPIYLTEYGWDSAGGGETCDPPAERATDPPFPECVSERSQAIYAVRGALVLARKGYARLTWFFYGNSAISLQDWDRTKGLFSRSGLVSSGSAGYQEKMALRALEIFVETLGSKRFLGVVREDSSAYVYELGDAGGRVTHLAGSLPIDGEEEREEE
;
A
#
# COMPACT_ATOMS: atom_id res chain seq x y z
N MET A 1 7.15 16.25 -18.39
CA MET A 1 5.92 15.71 -17.75
C MET A 1 5.18 16.85 -17.07
N VAL A 2 4.05 17.28 -17.65
CA VAL A 2 3.06 18.06 -16.93
C VAL A 2 1.86 17.12 -16.84
N ALA A 3 1.61 16.52 -15.69
CA ALA A 3 0.31 15.90 -15.47
C ALA A 3 -0.66 17.06 -15.24
N ARG A 4 -1.25 17.54 -16.35
CA ARG A 4 -2.34 18.51 -16.34
C ARG A 4 -3.61 17.73 -16.06
N GLY A 5 -3.97 17.69 -14.78
CA GLY A 5 -5.08 16.91 -14.24
C GLY A 5 -5.98 17.79 -13.36
N SER A 6 -6.47 18.87 -13.94
CA SER A 6 -7.79 19.48 -13.70
C SER A 6 -7.96 20.48 -14.85
N THR A 7 -9.18 20.63 -15.36
CA THR A 7 -9.55 21.56 -16.44
C THR A 7 -8.69 22.83 -16.42
N ASP A 8 -8.00 23.11 -17.53
CA ASP A 8 -6.98 24.16 -17.66
C ASP A 8 -7.25 25.38 -16.76
N TYR A 9 -6.24 25.72 -15.97
CA TYR A 9 -6.04 27.09 -15.49
C TYR A 9 -5.93 28.02 -16.71
N GLY A 10 -7.07 28.42 -17.28
CA GLY A 10 -7.21 29.41 -18.35
C GLY A 10 -6.87 28.92 -19.76
N GLU A 11 -7.89 28.96 -20.63
CA GLU A 11 -7.84 28.96 -22.10
C GLU A 11 -7.67 27.61 -22.86
N ASN A 12 -8.84 27.08 -23.26
CA ASN A 12 -9.13 26.22 -24.42
C ASN A 12 -8.41 24.83 -24.45
N PRO A 13 -9.11 23.73 -24.15
CA PRO A 13 -8.53 22.45 -23.71
C PRO A 13 -8.05 21.57 -24.88
N GLY A 14 -7.28 22.13 -25.81
CA GLY A 14 -6.72 21.40 -26.94
C GLY A 14 -5.83 20.24 -26.50
N HIS A 15 -6.41 19.07 -26.23
CA HIS A 15 -5.71 17.91 -25.71
C HIS A 15 -6.07 16.63 -26.47
N SER A 16 -5.02 16.07 -27.09
CA SER A 16 -4.95 14.73 -27.66
C SER A 16 -3.93 13.95 -26.83
N SER A 17 -4.37 13.27 -25.77
CA SER A 17 -3.59 12.18 -25.16
C SER A 17 -4.54 11.09 -24.64
N LYS A 18 -4.13 9.83 -24.80
CA LYS A 18 -4.91 8.58 -24.64
C LYS A 18 -5.56 8.33 -23.26
N LEU A 19 -5.36 9.18 -22.27
CA LEU A 19 -5.78 8.99 -20.87
C LEU A 19 -6.70 10.09 -20.33
N ASN A 20 -7.15 11.02 -21.17
CA ASN A 20 -8.13 12.02 -20.74
C ASN A 20 -9.49 11.35 -20.52
N GLN A 21 -9.94 11.32 -19.26
CA GLN A 21 -11.26 10.83 -18.89
C GLN A 21 -12.07 12.05 -18.49
N ASP A 22 -13.00 12.49 -19.35
CA ASP A 22 -13.80 13.71 -19.13
C ASP A 22 -14.64 13.67 -17.83
N TRP A 23 -14.77 12.48 -17.23
CA TRP A 23 -15.47 12.27 -15.96
C TRP A 23 -14.58 12.42 -14.71
N LEU A 24 -13.26 12.47 -14.84
CA LEU A 24 -12.35 12.47 -13.70
C LEU A 24 -11.90 13.89 -13.34
N ASN A 25 -12.28 14.35 -12.15
CA ASN A 25 -11.83 15.61 -11.58
C ASN A 25 -11.30 15.42 -10.16
N TRP A 26 -9.98 15.53 -10.00
CA TRP A 26 -9.32 15.31 -8.71
C TRP A 26 -9.70 16.31 -7.62
N ASP A 27 -10.12 17.54 -7.98
CA ASP A 27 -10.68 18.47 -7.00
C ASP A 27 -11.94 17.90 -6.35
N ILE A 28 -12.86 17.37 -7.17
CA ILE A 28 -14.10 16.77 -6.68
C ILE A 28 -13.81 15.50 -5.87
N GLU A 29 -12.97 14.61 -6.40
CA GLU A 29 -12.67 13.34 -5.74
C GLU A 29 -11.99 13.55 -4.38
N TYR A 30 -10.91 14.34 -4.32
CA TYR A 30 -10.19 14.54 -3.08
C TYR A 30 -10.99 15.33 -2.05
N THR A 31 -11.74 16.37 -2.44
CA THR A 31 -12.67 17.06 -1.53
C THR A 31 -13.71 16.09 -0.98
N THR A 32 -14.30 15.24 -1.83
CA THR A 32 -15.32 14.26 -1.41
C THR A 32 -14.75 13.24 -0.44
N TRP A 33 -13.56 12.69 -0.72
CA TRP A 33 -12.92 11.72 0.16
C TRP A 33 -12.48 12.38 1.47
N LYS A 34 -11.97 13.61 1.43
CA LYS A 34 -11.55 14.35 2.62
C LYS A 34 -12.72 14.64 3.56
N ALA A 35 -13.93 14.79 3.05
CA ALA A 35 -15.12 15.00 3.87
C ALA A 35 -15.42 13.81 4.81
N VAL A 36 -14.97 12.60 4.47
CA VAL A 36 -15.22 11.38 5.26
C VAL A 36 -13.94 10.73 5.81
N LEU A 37 -12.78 11.02 5.22
CA LEU A 37 -11.49 10.50 5.65
C LEU A 37 -10.70 11.54 6.45
N LYS A 38 -10.04 11.10 7.52
CA LYS A 38 -9.13 11.97 8.28
C LYS A 38 -7.96 12.47 7.43
N ASP A 39 -7.41 11.62 6.56
CA ASP A 39 -6.23 11.88 5.75
C ASP A 39 -6.33 11.18 4.39
N VAL A 40 -6.20 11.93 3.30
CA VAL A 40 -5.98 11.41 1.94
C VAL A 40 -4.48 11.30 1.70
N ILE A 41 -4.05 10.13 1.24
CA ILE A 41 -2.69 9.81 0.80
C ILE A 41 -2.77 9.47 -0.69
N THR A 42 -1.95 10.10 -1.51
CA THR A 42 -1.97 9.94 -2.97
C THR A 42 -0.66 9.38 -3.47
N CYS A 43 -0.70 8.26 -4.19
CA CYS A 43 0.46 7.73 -4.91
C CYS A 43 0.45 8.22 -6.37
N ILE A 44 1.49 8.96 -6.74
CA ILE A 44 1.68 9.42 -8.12
C ILE A 44 2.41 8.31 -8.88
N GLN A 45 1.64 7.48 -9.57
CA GLN A 45 2.19 6.35 -10.30
C GLN A 45 2.79 6.79 -11.64
N PHE A 46 4.00 6.32 -11.88
CA PHE A 46 4.68 6.43 -13.16
C PHE A 46 5.52 5.16 -13.34
N THR A 47 5.44 4.60 -14.54
CA THR A 47 6.07 3.34 -14.92
C THR A 47 6.69 3.51 -16.30
N SER A 48 7.64 2.65 -16.67
CA SER A 48 8.34 2.73 -17.95
C SER A 48 7.47 2.41 -19.16
N ASP A 49 6.34 1.72 -18.97
CA ASP A 49 5.32 1.48 -20.01
C ASP A 49 4.41 2.69 -20.24
N MET A 50 3.99 3.39 -19.16
CA MET A 50 3.19 4.62 -19.25
C MET A 50 4.02 5.84 -19.65
N PHE A 51 5.21 5.99 -19.05
CA PHE A 51 6.12 7.11 -19.23
C PHE A 51 7.55 6.61 -19.46
N PRO A 52 7.86 6.10 -20.67
CA PRO A 52 9.19 5.62 -21.00
C PRO A 52 10.27 6.68 -20.79
N GLN A 53 11.47 6.30 -20.36
CA GLN A 53 12.56 7.24 -20.05
C GLN A 53 12.82 8.29 -21.14
N ARG A 54 12.69 7.92 -22.42
CA ARG A 54 12.84 8.82 -23.58
C ARG A 54 11.88 10.02 -23.62
N VAL A 55 10.78 9.99 -22.86
CA VAL A 55 9.81 11.11 -22.82
C VAL A 55 10.14 12.15 -21.73
N TRP A 56 11.23 11.95 -20.99
CA TRP A 56 11.67 12.84 -19.93
C TRP A 56 12.89 13.64 -20.37
N ASP A 57 12.70 14.94 -20.62
CA ASP A 57 13.81 15.84 -20.95
C ASP A 57 14.77 16.01 -19.77
N SER A 58 14.21 16.20 -18.57
CA SER A 58 14.93 16.25 -17.30
C SER A 58 14.05 15.63 -16.21
N PRO A 59 14.36 14.41 -15.74
CA PRO A 59 13.55 13.73 -14.72
C PRO A 59 13.37 14.57 -13.46
N TYR A 60 14.47 15.13 -12.94
CA TYR A 60 14.43 16.02 -11.78
C TYR A 60 13.54 17.25 -12.00
N LEU A 61 13.76 18.03 -13.07
CA LEU A 61 13.04 19.30 -13.25
C LEU A 61 11.56 19.08 -13.54
N ALA A 62 11.22 18.05 -14.32
CA ALA A 62 9.84 17.69 -14.59
C ALA A 62 9.13 17.26 -13.29
N ALA A 63 9.77 16.42 -12.49
CA ALA A 63 9.23 15.96 -11.22
C ALA A 63 9.10 17.10 -10.20
N TYR A 64 10.08 17.99 -10.12
CA TYR A 64 10.03 19.20 -9.28
C TYR A 64 8.83 20.07 -9.62
N ARG A 65 8.63 20.38 -10.90
CA ARG A 65 7.48 21.19 -11.33
C ARG A 65 6.15 20.51 -10.99
N TYR A 66 6.08 19.19 -11.14
CA TYR A 66 4.88 18.45 -10.77
C TYR A 66 4.63 18.48 -9.26
N GLY A 67 5.63 18.13 -8.44
CA GLY A 67 5.52 18.15 -6.99
C GLY A 67 5.14 19.53 -6.45
N PHE A 68 5.74 20.60 -6.99
CA PHE A 68 5.40 21.97 -6.65
C PHE A 68 3.95 22.29 -7.00
N ALA A 69 3.52 22.04 -8.24
CA ALA A 69 2.15 22.34 -8.67
C ALA A 69 1.11 21.55 -7.86
N PHE A 70 1.36 20.25 -7.65
CA PHE A 70 0.49 19.37 -6.87
C PHE A 70 0.33 19.86 -5.43
N ALA A 71 1.44 20.12 -4.74
CA ALA A 71 1.41 20.55 -3.34
C ALA A 71 0.90 21.99 -3.19
N ASN A 72 1.18 22.89 -4.13
CA ASN A 72 0.64 24.24 -4.12
C ASN A 72 -0.89 24.24 -4.26
N HIS A 73 -1.45 23.26 -4.98
CA HIS A 73 -2.88 23.18 -5.22
C HIS A 73 -3.64 22.37 -4.17
N PHE A 74 -3.17 21.18 -3.79
CA PHE A 74 -3.86 20.29 -2.86
C PHE A 74 -3.30 20.30 -1.42
N GLY A 75 -2.17 20.95 -1.19
CA GLY A 75 -1.49 20.98 0.10
C GLY A 75 -2.24 21.77 1.17
N ARG A 76 -1.92 21.51 2.44
CA ARG A 76 -2.65 22.02 3.61
C ARG A 76 -2.35 23.48 3.96
N SER A 77 -1.14 23.96 3.70
CA SER A 77 -0.77 25.36 3.97
C SER A 77 -0.93 26.26 2.75
N SER A 78 -0.85 25.70 1.55
CA SER A 78 -0.79 26.49 0.31
C SER A 78 -1.99 26.32 -0.60
N GLY A 79 -2.69 25.19 -0.50
CA GLY A 79 -3.78 24.78 -1.39
C GLY A 79 -5.09 24.50 -0.68
N THR A 80 -5.89 23.58 -1.24
CA THR A 80 -7.20 23.18 -0.70
C THR A 80 -7.11 22.43 0.63
N GLY A 81 -5.97 21.80 0.91
CA GLY A 81 -5.76 20.94 2.08
C GLY A 81 -6.43 19.58 2.01
N ASP A 82 -6.88 19.17 0.82
CA ASP A 82 -7.53 17.87 0.62
C ASP A 82 -6.55 16.71 0.69
N VAL A 83 -5.29 16.92 0.27
CA VAL A 83 -4.25 15.88 0.26
C VAL A 83 -3.24 16.15 1.37
N SER A 84 -2.94 15.10 2.14
CA SER A 84 -2.05 15.19 3.30
C SER A 84 -0.69 14.53 3.09
N THR A 85 -0.58 13.65 2.09
CA THR A 85 0.65 12.89 1.81
C THR A 85 0.74 12.57 0.32
N LEU A 86 1.92 12.81 -0.22
CA LEU A 86 2.33 12.49 -1.57
C LEU A 86 3.31 11.31 -1.54
N GLU A 87 2.92 10.18 -2.09
CA GLU A 87 3.80 9.05 -2.36
C GLU A 87 4.30 9.14 -3.81
N VAL A 88 5.62 9.05 -4.00
CA VAL A 88 6.27 9.24 -5.31
C VAL A 88 6.60 7.90 -5.94
N GLY A 89 5.72 7.44 -6.84
CA GLY A 89 5.81 6.13 -7.48
C GLY A 89 5.31 5.00 -6.58
N ASN A 90 5.27 3.76 -7.10
CA ASN A 90 4.77 2.59 -6.35
C ASN A 90 5.89 1.56 -6.12
N GLU A 91 6.36 0.95 -7.21
CA GLU A 91 7.34 -0.14 -7.17
C GLU A 91 8.31 -0.06 -8.37
N PRO A 92 9.31 0.85 -8.34
CA PRO A 92 10.14 1.18 -9.50
C PRO A 92 11.13 0.08 -9.91
N TRP A 93 11.20 -1.03 -9.15
CA TRP A 93 12.04 -2.20 -9.45
C TRP A 93 11.32 -3.27 -10.29
N MET A 94 10.00 -3.16 -10.48
CA MET A 94 9.22 -4.18 -11.16
C MET A 94 9.77 -4.46 -12.56
N VAL A 95 9.94 -5.73 -12.90
CA VAL A 95 10.35 -6.14 -14.24
C VAL A 95 9.32 -5.65 -15.26
N GLN A 96 9.77 -5.09 -16.38
CA GLN A 96 8.97 -4.51 -17.49
C GLN A 96 8.11 -3.27 -17.16
N LYS A 97 7.93 -2.90 -15.89
CA LYS A 97 7.18 -1.70 -15.48
C LYS A 97 8.04 -0.65 -14.76
N GLY A 98 9.11 -1.09 -14.13
CA GLY A 98 10.08 -0.25 -13.43
C GLY A 98 11.07 0.41 -14.38
N TYR A 99 11.93 1.26 -13.80
CA TYR A 99 13.05 1.87 -14.51
C TYR A 99 14.33 1.14 -14.15
N GLU A 100 15.06 0.68 -15.18
CA GLU A 100 16.27 -0.13 -15.02
C GLU A 100 17.39 0.62 -14.30
N ASP A 101 17.62 1.91 -14.61
CA ASP A 101 18.59 2.75 -13.91
C ASP A 101 18.00 3.27 -12.59
N PRO A 102 18.53 2.88 -11.42
CA PRO A 102 18.06 3.39 -10.13
C PRO A 102 18.15 4.92 -9.99
N ARG A 103 19.10 5.55 -10.69
CA ARG A 103 19.29 7.01 -10.68
C ARG A 103 18.12 7.74 -11.32
N PHE A 104 17.44 7.12 -12.28
CA PHE A 104 16.30 7.73 -12.94
C PHE A 104 15.15 7.98 -11.96
N TYR A 105 14.81 6.98 -11.15
CA TYR A 105 13.83 7.15 -10.08
C TYR A 105 14.35 8.10 -8.98
N SER A 106 15.65 8.01 -8.63
CA SER A 106 16.28 8.89 -7.63
C SER A 106 16.10 10.38 -8.00
N ASP A 107 16.33 10.74 -9.26
CA ASP A 107 16.13 12.12 -9.75
C ASP A 107 14.67 12.56 -9.68
N ILE A 108 13.73 11.67 -10.04
CA ILE A 108 12.29 11.95 -9.94
C ILE A 108 11.88 12.18 -8.49
N LEU A 109 12.27 11.27 -7.58
CA LEU A 109 11.96 11.38 -6.16
C LEU A 109 12.50 12.68 -5.58
N LEU A 110 13.78 13.00 -5.83
CA LEU A 110 14.39 14.20 -5.29
C LEU A 110 13.72 15.47 -5.83
N GLY A 111 13.44 15.50 -7.13
CA GLY A 111 12.73 16.61 -7.76
C GLY A 111 11.36 16.81 -7.13
N MET A 112 10.52 15.78 -7.14
CA MET A 112 9.14 15.84 -6.65
C MET A 112 9.05 16.19 -5.16
N ALA A 113 9.89 15.57 -4.33
CA ALA A 113 9.93 15.85 -2.89
C ALA A 113 10.32 17.30 -2.61
N ARG A 114 11.34 17.83 -3.30
CA ARG A 114 11.75 19.24 -3.17
C ARG A 114 10.67 20.20 -3.62
N GLY A 115 10.10 19.98 -4.80
CA GLY A 115 9.02 20.82 -5.32
C GLY A 115 7.83 20.85 -4.37
N ALA A 116 7.42 19.69 -3.86
CA ALA A 116 6.34 19.58 -2.90
C ALA A 116 6.62 20.36 -1.61
N LYS A 117 7.82 20.20 -1.02
CA LYS A 117 8.21 20.90 0.21
C LYS A 117 8.37 22.41 0.05
N GLU A 118 8.81 22.87 -1.11
CA GLU A 118 8.93 24.30 -1.41
C GLU A 118 7.57 24.97 -1.63
N ALA A 119 6.63 24.27 -2.27
CA ALA A 119 5.27 24.75 -2.43
C ALA A 119 4.45 24.69 -1.13
N ASP A 120 4.54 23.59 -0.39
CA ASP A 120 3.82 23.35 0.86
C ASP A 120 4.71 22.59 1.86
N PRO A 121 5.28 23.28 2.86
CA PRO A 121 6.14 22.64 3.86
C PRO A 121 5.44 21.56 4.72
N LEU A 122 4.09 21.58 4.79
CA LEU A 122 3.30 20.61 5.56
C LEU A 122 2.88 19.38 4.74
N MET A 123 3.08 19.37 3.41
CA MET A 123 2.86 18.18 2.59
C MET A 123 3.83 17.08 3.01
N ARG A 124 3.31 15.93 3.46
CA ARG A 124 4.15 14.76 3.75
C ARG A 124 4.59 14.10 2.46
N VAL A 125 5.83 13.66 2.36
CA VAL A 125 6.35 12.96 1.19
C VAL A 125 6.87 11.58 1.58
N LEU A 126 6.39 10.56 0.87
CA LEU A 126 6.87 9.18 0.95
C LEU A 126 7.56 8.79 -0.36
N PRO A 127 8.65 8.01 -0.32
CA PRO A 127 9.14 7.34 -1.51
C PRO A 127 8.19 6.19 -1.89
N ALA A 128 8.31 5.70 -3.12
CA ALA A 128 7.90 4.35 -3.47
C ALA A 128 8.49 3.30 -2.51
N THR A 129 7.87 2.13 -2.49
CA THR A 129 8.48 0.94 -1.91
C THR A 129 9.72 0.53 -2.72
N PHE A 130 10.61 -0.25 -2.12
CA PHE A 130 11.77 -0.85 -2.79
C PHE A 130 11.89 -2.34 -2.46
N ALA A 131 12.57 -3.10 -3.32
CA ALA A 131 12.67 -4.56 -3.18
C ALA A 131 13.45 -5.03 -1.94
N GLY A 132 14.24 -4.14 -1.33
CA GLY A 132 15.07 -4.45 -0.18
C GLY A 132 16.07 -3.36 0.15
N ALA A 133 16.93 -3.62 1.14
CA ALA A 133 17.93 -2.64 1.61
C ALA A 133 18.92 -2.21 0.50
N SER A 134 19.38 -3.15 -0.34
CA SER A 134 20.31 -2.83 -1.44
C SER A 134 19.67 -1.94 -2.50
N ASP A 135 18.43 -2.24 -2.90
CA ASP A 135 17.67 -1.44 -3.86
C ASP A 135 17.39 -0.03 -3.28
N THR A 136 17.01 0.03 -2.00
CA THR A 136 16.82 1.29 -1.27
C THR A 136 18.09 2.15 -1.30
N LEU A 137 19.25 1.58 -0.95
CA LEU A 137 20.54 2.29 -0.96
C LEU A 137 20.96 2.76 -2.36
N SER A 138 20.47 2.11 -3.42
CA SER A 138 20.74 2.53 -4.80
C SER A 138 19.87 3.70 -5.28
N ARG A 139 18.74 3.96 -4.61
CA ARG A 139 17.72 4.94 -5.03
C ARG A 139 17.61 6.14 -4.12
N ILE A 140 17.92 5.99 -2.83
CA ILE A 140 17.81 7.07 -1.85
C ILE A 140 19.11 7.23 -1.04
N ASN A 141 19.41 8.48 -0.71
CA ASN A 141 20.56 8.88 0.11
C ASN A 141 20.18 10.05 1.03
N GLN A 142 21.15 10.58 1.78
CA GLN A 142 20.93 11.68 2.72
C GLN A 142 20.35 12.95 2.09
N THR A 143 20.58 13.21 0.80
CA THR A 143 19.97 14.35 0.11
C THR A 143 18.46 14.16 -0.07
N HIS A 144 18.00 12.93 -0.29
CA HIS A 144 16.58 12.60 -0.41
C HIS A 144 15.90 12.66 0.96
N ILE A 145 16.52 12.01 1.96
CA ILE A 145 15.97 11.86 3.32
C ILE A 145 15.57 13.21 3.95
N LYS A 146 16.28 14.30 3.62
CA LYS A 146 15.95 15.67 4.06
C LYS A 146 14.55 16.15 3.67
N TYR A 147 13.96 15.58 2.63
CA TYR A 147 12.66 15.98 2.07
C TYR A 147 11.59 14.90 2.27
N LEU A 148 11.90 13.79 2.94
CA LEU A 148 10.96 12.71 3.21
C LEU A 148 10.43 12.80 4.64
N ASP A 149 9.15 12.49 4.81
CA ASP A 149 8.47 12.46 6.11
C ASP A 149 8.21 11.02 6.60
N GLY A 150 8.64 10.04 5.81
CA GLY A 150 8.57 8.63 6.14
C GLY A 150 9.24 7.77 5.08
N LEU A 151 9.44 6.51 5.42
CA LEU A 151 9.81 5.45 4.49
C LEU A 151 8.59 4.57 4.20
N ASN A 152 8.64 3.82 3.10
CA ASN A 152 7.51 3.01 2.66
C ASN A 152 7.88 1.56 2.38
N THR A 153 6.94 0.65 2.61
CA THR A 153 7.04 -0.76 2.29
C THR A 153 5.70 -1.29 1.79
N HIS A 154 5.73 -2.38 1.02
CA HIS A 154 4.59 -3.24 0.71
C HIS A 154 4.88 -4.63 1.25
N LEU A 155 3.91 -5.25 1.93
CA LEU A 155 4.09 -6.57 2.52
C LEU A 155 2.85 -7.42 2.27
N TYR A 156 3.10 -8.59 1.72
CA TYR A 156 2.11 -9.64 1.59
C TYR A 156 2.63 -10.88 2.31
N SER A 157 1.74 -11.74 2.78
CA SER A 157 2.12 -12.89 3.63
C SER A 157 2.11 -14.18 2.81
N TYR A 158 3.28 -14.50 2.26
CA TYR A 158 3.49 -15.68 1.44
C TYR A 158 4.64 -16.52 1.97
N VAL A 159 4.60 -17.81 1.65
CA VAL A 159 5.78 -18.69 1.69
C VAL A 159 6.15 -19.12 0.29
N GLN A 160 7.45 -19.20 0.00
CA GLN A 160 7.94 -19.79 -1.24
C GLN A 160 7.97 -21.31 -1.09
N THR A 161 7.36 -22.03 -2.03
CA THR A 161 7.37 -23.49 -2.12
C THR A 161 8.00 -23.93 -3.45
N THR A 162 8.16 -25.24 -3.64
CA THR A 162 8.66 -25.83 -4.91
C THR A 162 7.71 -25.63 -6.09
N VAL A 163 6.44 -25.33 -5.83
CA VAL A 163 5.39 -25.15 -6.87
C VAL A 163 4.94 -23.69 -7.01
N GLY A 164 5.59 -22.76 -6.31
CA GLY A 164 5.23 -21.33 -6.32
C GLY A 164 5.03 -20.77 -4.92
N ARG A 165 4.47 -19.56 -4.82
CA ARG A 165 4.11 -18.96 -3.54
C ARG A 165 2.80 -19.55 -3.02
N LYS A 166 2.59 -19.53 -1.71
CA LYS A 166 1.33 -19.87 -1.06
C LYS A 166 0.98 -18.83 0.00
N GLY A 167 -0.29 -18.43 0.07
CA GLY A 167 -0.82 -17.58 1.14
C GLY A 167 -0.73 -18.27 2.50
N VAL A 168 -0.27 -17.57 3.53
CA VAL A 168 -0.17 -18.09 4.90
C VAL A 168 -0.65 -17.09 5.92
N HIS A 169 -0.89 -17.55 7.14
CA HIS A 169 -1.18 -16.70 8.28
C HIS A 169 0.04 -15.80 8.64
N PRO A 170 -0.18 -14.61 9.21
CA PRO A 170 0.87 -13.59 9.40
C PRO A 170 1.98 -13.99 10.38
N GLU A 171 1.72 -14.92 11.30
CA GLU A 171 2.68 -15.44 12.29
C GLU A 171 3.55 -16.57 11.73
N HIS A 172 3.28 -17.06 10.51
CA HIS A 172 4.02 -18.17 9.95
C HIS A 172 5.52 -17.81 9.88
N PRO A 173 6.46 -18.60 10.42
CA PRO A 173 7.87 -18.20 10.53
C PRO A 173 8.55 -17.81 9.22
N MET A 174 8.09 -18.39 8.10
CA MET A 174 8.58 -18.09 6.75
C MET A 174 7.76 -17.04 6.00
N SER A 175 6.75 -16.43 6.63
CA SER A 175 5.91 -15.41 6.00
C SER A 175 6.74 -14.22 5.57
N SER A 176 6.56 -13.79 4.31
CA SER A 176 7.23 -12.59 3.78
C SER A 176 6.86 -11.29 4.50
N ILE A 177 5.83 -11.25 5.34
CA ILE A 177 5.56 -10.10 6.23
C ILE A 177 6.72 -9.83 7.20
N HIS A 178 7.51 -10.85 7.54
CA HIS A 178 8.69 -10.70 8.40
C HIS A 178 9.89 -10.11 7.64
N ALA A 179 9.85 -10.06 6.30
CA ALA A 179 10.86 -9.38 5.51
C ALA A 179 10.94 -7.88 5.88
N ALA A 180 9.87 -7.28 6.42
CA ALA A 180 9.81 -5.90 6.91
C ALA A 180 11.03 -5.43 7.73
N ASP A 181 11.66 -6.34 8.50
CA ASP A 181 12.70 -5.99 9.47
C ASP A 181 13.92 -5.32 8.82
N TRP A 182 14.17 -5.55 7.53
CA TRP A 182 15.24 -4.85 6.82
C TRP A 182 14.99 -3.33 6.75
N MET A 183 13.74 -2.89 6.61
CA MET A 183 13.41 -1.47 6.49
C MET A 183 13.62 -0.76 7.82
N PHE A 184 13.26 -1.39 8.94
CA PHE A 184 13.54 -0.86 10.28
C PHE A 184 15.04 -0.72 10.51
N ARG A 185 15.84 -1.73 10.16
CA ARG A 185 17.31 -1.65 10.22
C ARG A 185 17.88 -0.56 9.30
N PHE A 186 17.33 -0.40 8.10
CA PHE A 186 17.72 0.67 7.18
C PHE A 186 17.42 2.04 7.78
N ARG A 187 16.20 2.25 8.31
CA ARG A 187 15.75 3.47 8.97
C ARG A 187 16.64 3.83 10.13
N ASP A 188 16.87 2.91 11.06
CA ASP A 188 17.66 3.15 12.28
C ASP A 188 19.08 3.62 11.94
N ARG A 189 19.67 3.09 10.86
CA ARG A 189 21.02 3.45 10.42
C ARG A 189 21.08 4.73 9.60
N ASN A 190 20.13 4.94 8.70
CA ASN A 190 20.25 5.96 7.64
C ASN A 190 19.28 7.13 7.79
N ALA A 191 18.12 6.92 8.41
CA ALA A 191 17.07 7.92 8.57
C ALA A 191 16.43 7.81 9.97
N PRO A 192 17.23 7.94 11.05
CA PRO A 192 16.76 7.68 12.41
C PRO A 192 15.57 8.57 12.75
N GLY A 193 14.53 7.97 13.34
CA GLY A 193 13.32 8.68 13.74
C GLY A 193 12.27 8.87 12.65
N LEU A 194 12.59 8.61 11.36
CA LEU A 194 11.53 8.62 10.34
C LEU A 194 10.51 7.49 10.62
N PRO A 195 9.21 7.77 10.49
CA PRO A 195 8.18 6.74 10.53
C PRO A 195 8.27 5.84 9.28
N ILE A 196 7.80 4.61 9.42
CA ILE A 196 7.68 3.67 8.30
C ILE A 196 6.19 3.42 8.05
N TYR A 197 5.77 3.61 6.82
CA TYR A 197 4.42 3.35 6.33
C TYR A 197 4.37 1.99 5.63
N LEU A 198 3.20 1.36 5.69
CA LEU A 198 2.86 0.18 4.92
C LEU A 198 1.69 0.56 4.01
N THR A 199 1.99 1.06 2.82
CA THR A 199 0.95 1.57 1.89
C THR A 199 0.22 0.47 1.14
N GLU A 200 0.75 -0.75 1.16
CA GLU A 200 0.05 -1.93 0.67
C GLU A 200 0.30 -3.15 1.57
N TYR A 201 -0.79 -3.76 2.06
CA TYR A 201 -0.78 -5.10 2.62
C TYR A 201 -2.17 -5.73 2.50
N GLY A 202 -2.21 -7.06 2.48
CA GLY A 202 -3.47 -7.79 2.43
C GLY A 202 -3.27 -9.25 2.03
N TRP A 203 -4.40 -9.91 1.83
CA TRP A 203 -4.49 -11.28 1.34
C TRP A 203 -5.57 -11.35 0.28
N ASP A 204 -5.30 -12.05 -0.82
CA ASP A 204 -6.34 -12.43 -1.77
C ASP A 204 -7.24 -13.51 -1.16
N SER A 205 -8.55 -13.42 -1.39
CA SER A 205 -9.50 -14.50 -1.06
C SER A 205 -10.76 -14.45 -1.90
N ALA A 206 -11.41 -15.60 -2.05
CA ALA A 206 -12.81 -15.65 -2.48
C ALA A 206 -13.70 -14.86 -1.49
N GLY A 207 -14.92 -14.52 -1.93
CA GLY A 207 -15.90 -13.83 -1.10
C GLY A 207 -16.68 -12.77 -1.88
N GLY A 208 -17.77 -12.28 -1.30
CA GLY A 208 -18.64 -11.29 -1.97
C GLY A 208 -19.20 -11.79 -3.31
N GLY A 209 -19.36 -13.11 -3.47
CA GLY A 209 -19.83 -13.75 -4.69
C GLY A 209 -18.74 -14.02 -5.76
N GLU A 210 -17.48 -13.73 -5.49
CA GLU A 210 -16.37 -13.95 -6.43
C GLU A 210 -15.42 -15.05 -5.96
N THR A 211 -14.89 -15.83 -6.90
CA THR A 211 -13.90 -16.90 -6.63
C THR A 211 -12.49 -16.47 -7.04
N CYS A 212 -11.50 -17.28 -6.67
CA CYS A 212 -10.10 -17.16 -7.11
C CYS A 212 -9.78 -18.05 -8.33
N ASP A 213 -10.81 -18.51 -9.02
CA ASP A 213 -10.67 -19.35 -10.20
C ASP A 213 -10.13 -18.55 -11.39
N PRO A 214 -9.50 -19.22 -12.37
CA PRO A 214 -9.16 -18.59 -13.65
C PRO A 214 -10.37 -17.98 -14.37
N PRO A 215 -10.13 -17.00 -15.25
CA PRO A 215 -11.13 -16.59 -16.23
C PRO A 215 -11.50 -17.77 -17.16
N ALA A 216 -12.66 -17.69 -17.82
CA ALA A 216 -13.22 -18.79 -18.61
C ALA A 216 -12.26 -19.32 -19.69
N GLU A 217 -11.45 -18.45 -20.29
CA GLU A 217 -10.43 -18.77 -21.30
C GLU A 217 -9.26 -19.60 -20.75
N ARG A 218 -9.16 -19.73 -19.43
CA ARG A 218 -8.15 -20.49 -18.69
C ARG A 218 -8.80 -21.45 -17.69
N ALA A 219 -10.04 -21.89 -17.93
CA ALA A 219 -10.82 -22.70 -16.98
C ALA A 219 -10.18 -24.03 -16.52
N THR A 220 -9.13 -24.50 -17.21
CA THR A 220 -8.34 -25.68 -16.82
C THR A 220 -7.18 -25.38 -15.88
N ASP A 221 -6.82 -24.10 -15.71
CA ASP A 221 -5.80 -23.69 -14.76
C ASP A 221 -6.34 -23.88 -13.32
N PRO A 222 -5.48 -24.15 -12.33
CA PRO A 222 -5.91 -24.17 -10.94
C PRO A 222 -6.16 -22.73 -10.43
N PRO A 223 -6.96 -22.57 -9.36
CA PRO A 223 -7.00 -21.32 -8.59
C PRO A 223 -5.59 -20.93 -8.13
N PHE A 224 -5.33 -19.63 -8.01
CA PHE A 224 -3.98 -19.19 -7.68
C PHE A 224 -3.63 -19.43 -6.21
N PRO A 225 -2.44 -19.98 -5.92
CA PRO A 225 -2.10 -20.56 -4.62
C PRO A 225 -1.92 -19.52 -3.50
N GLU A 226 -1.79 -18.24 -3.83
CA GLU A 226 -1.78 -17.14 -2.87
C GLU A 226 -3.17 -16.83 -2.29
N CYS A 227 -4.26 -17.27 -2.94
CA CYS A 227 -5.61 -17.05 -2.45
C CYS A 227 -5.93 -17.93 -1.23
N VAL A 228 -6.33 -17.29 -0.14
CA VAL A 228 -6.82 -17.96 1.07
C VAL A 228 -8.35 -17.99 1.08
N SER A 229 -8.95 -18.71 2.03
CA SER A 229 -10.41 -18.65 2.23
C SER A 229 -10.85 -17.25 2.70
N GLU A 230 -12.14 -16.94 2.53
CA GLU A 230 -12.72 -15.68 2.99
C GLU A 230 -12.59 -15.51 4.52
N ARG A 231 -12.81 -16.60 5.27
CA ARG A 231 -12.64 -16.63 6.73
C ARG A 231 -11.18 -16.41 7.12
N SER A 232 -10.23 -17.03 6.44
CA SER A 232 -8.80 -16.78 6.67
C SER A 232 -8.40 -15.35 6.36
N GLN A 233 -8.89 -14.73 5.27
CA GLN A 233 -8.63 -13.31 4.99
C GLN A 233 -9.10 -12.43 6.17
N ALA A 234 -10.29 -12.68 6.71
CA ALA A 234 -10.84 -11.93 7.83
C ALA A 234 -10.02 -12.08 9.11
N ILE A 235 -9.62 -13.31 9.45
CA ILE A 235 -8.78 -13.61 10.62
C ILE A 235 -7.37 -13.00 10.45
N TYR A 236 -6.78 -13.11 9.26
CA TYR A 236 -5.45 -12.61 8.96
C TYR A 236 -5.40 -11.08 8.89
N ALA A 237 -6.48 -10.41 8.49
CA ALA A 237 -6.55 -8.96 8.53
C ALA A 237 -6.31 -8.42 9.95
N VAL A 238 -7.00 -8.99 10.94
CA VAL A 238 -6.87 -8.59 12.36
C VAL A 238 -5.52 -9.01 12.93
N ARG A 239 -5.13 -10.28 12.77
CA ARG A 239 -3.85 -10.81 13.27
C ARG A 239 -2.65 -10.08 12.66
N GLY A 240 -2.71 -9.83 11.36
CA GLY A 240 -1.68 -9.13 10.60
C GLY A 240 -1.53 -7.69 11.08
N ALA A 241 -2.64 -6.98 11.28
CA ALA A 241 -2.62 -5.63 11.84
C ALA A 241 -1.93 -5.58 13.21
N LEU A 242 -2.18 -6.57 14.09
CA LEU A 242 -1.53 -6.67 15.40
C LEU A 242 -0.02 -6.95 15.30
N VAL A 243 0.39 -7.91 14.47
CA VAL A 243 1.81 -8.23 14.22
C VAL A 243 2.55 -7.01 13.67
N LEU A 244 1.93 -6.28 12.73
CA LEU A 244 2.51 -5.09 12.10
C LEU A 244 2.53 -3.87 13.05
N ALA A 245 1.49 -3.70 13.87
CA ALA A 245 1.46 -2.67 14.91
C ALA A 245 2.59 -2.90 15.93
N ARG A 246 2.83 -4.15 16.35
CA ARG A 246 3.96 -4.52 17.22
C ARG A 246 5.32 -4.17 16.60
N LYS A 247 5.46 -4.23 15.27
CA LYS A 247 6.71 -3.86 14.58
C LYS A 247 6.97 -2.34 14.60
N GLY A 248 5.95 -1.51 14.85
CA GLY A 248 6.09 -0.07 14.93
C GLY A 248 5.82 0.67 13.62
N TYR A 249 5.03 0.07 12.73
CA TYR A 249 4.50 0.79 11.56
C TYR A 249 3.63 1.96 11.99
N ALA A 250 3.79 3.11 11.33
CA ALA A 250 3.04 4.33 11.63
C ALA A 250 1.62 4.28 11.06
N ARG A 251 1.43 3.60 9.93
CA ARG A 251 0.14 3.42 9.28
C ARG A 251 0.17 2.18 8.40
N LEU A 252 -0.94 1.44 8.41
CA LEU A 252 -1.20 0.30 7.54
C LEU A 252 -2.33 0.68 6.57
N THR A 253 -2.14 0.45 5.28
CA THR A 253 -3.15 0.69 4.24
C THR A 253 -3.50 -0.64 3.59
N TRP A 254 -4.74 -1.08 3.81
CA TRP A 254 -5.22 -2.32 3.22
C TRP A 254 -5.33 -2.19 1.69
N PHE A 255 -4.77 -3.17 1.02
CA PHE A 255 -4.85 -3.33 -0.43
C PHE A 255 -5.86 -4.45 -0.66
N PHE A 256 -7.11 -4.21 -1.07
CA PHE A 256 -7.77 -2.97 -1.51
C PHE A 256 -9.20 -2.80 -0.98
N TYR A 257 -9.89 -1.69 -1.29
CA TYR A 257 -11.32 -1.54 -0.98
C TYR A 257 -12.15 -2.59 -1.73
N GLY A 258 -12.12 -2.61 -3.06
CA GLY A 258 -12.86 -3.59 -3.88
C GLY A 258 -11.95 -4.50 -4.68
N ASN A 259 -12.40 -5.72 -4.95
CA ASN A 259 -11.74 -6.62 -5.90
C ASN A 259 -11.65 -6.00 -7.30
N SER A 260 -10.65 -6.41 -8.08
CA SER A 260 -10.52 -6.01 -9.48
C SER A 260 -11.03 -7.11 -10.42
N ALA A 261 -11.42 -6.72 -11.63
CA ALA A 261 -11.72 -7.72 -12.66
C ALA A 261 -10.45 -8.52 -13.00
N ILE A 262 -10.57 -9.84 -13.15
CA ILE A 262 -9.47 -10.68 -13.64
C ILE A 262 -9.58 -10.71 -15.17
N SER A 263 -8.67 -10.01 -15.85
CA SER A 263 -8.54 -10.14 -17.30
C SER A 263 -7.67 -11.35 -17.66
N LEU A 264 -7.81 -11.86 -18.89
CA LEU A 264 -6.91 -12.89 -19.43
C LEU A 264 -5.44 -12.44 -19.37
N GLN A 265 -5.18 -11.16 -19.62
CA GLN A 265 -3.83 -10.61 -19.55
C GLN A 265 -3.27 -10.60 -18.12
N ASP A 266 -4.09 -10.25 -17.13
CA ASP A 266 -3.68 -10.31 -15.73
C ASP A 266 -3.45 -11.75 -15.28
N TRP A 267 -4.29 -12.68 -15.73
CA TRP A 267 -4.09 -14.11 -15.45
C TRP A 267 -2.77 -14.63 -16.04
N ASP A 268 -2.49 -14.34 -17.31
CA ASP A 268 -1.26 -14.81 -17.95
C ASP A 268 0.01 -14.18 -17.34
N ARG A 269 -0.09 -12.97 -16.77
CA ARG A 269 1.05 -12.27 -16.16
C ARG A 269 1.27 -12.62 -14.68
N THR A 270 0.21 -12.63 -13.88
CA THR A 270 0.29 -12.74 -12.41
C THR A 270 -0.62 -13.80 -11.83
N LYS A 271 -1.29 -14.61 -12.66
CA LYS A 271 -2.27 -15.63 -12.23
C LYS A 271 -3.35 -15.06 -11.32
N GLY A 272 -3.78 -13.82 -11.55
CA GLY A 272 -4.84 -13.21 -10.74
C GLY A 272 -4.41 -12.75 -9.34
N LEU A 273 -3.13 -12.89 -8.97
CA LEU A 273 -2.59 -12.28 -7.75
C LEU A 273 -3.00 -10.81 -7.66
N PHE A 274 -3.40 -10.37 -6.47
CA PHE A 274 -3.85 -9.03 -6.11
C PHE A 274 -5.26 -8.65 -6.59
N SER A 275 -5.95 -9.53 -7.33
CA SER A 275 -7.29 -9.22 -7.85
C SER A 275 -8.43 -9.50 -6.88
N ARG A 276 -8.16 -10.21 -5.79
CA ARG A 276 -9.14 -10.71 -4.81
C ARG A 276 -8.86 -10.22 -3.39
N SER A 277 -8.04 -9.19 -3.28
CA SER A 277 -7.58 -8.59 -2.03
C SER A 277 -8.58 -7.58 -1.43
N GLY A 278 -9.69 -7.33 -2.13
CA GLY A 278 -10.74 -6.41 -1.70
C GLY A 278 -11.29 -6.71 -0.30
N LEU A 279 -11.78 -5.65 0.36
CA LEU A 279 -12.71 -5.72 1.49
C LEU A 279 -14.16 -5.93 1.01
N VAL A 280 -14.44 -5.55 -0.23
CA VAL A 280 -15.68 -5.83 -0.94
C VAL A 280 -15.38 -6.50 -2.29
N SER A 281 -16.40 -7.10 -2.91
CA SER A 281 -16.32 -7.63 -4.27
C SER A 281 -16.08 -6.52 -5.31
N SER A 282 -15.87 -6.90 -6.56
CA SER A 282 -15.73 -5.95 -7.66
C SER A 282 -17.02 -5.16 -7.90
N GLY A 283 -16.91 -4.07 -8.65
CA GLY A 283 -18.07 -3.29 -9.10
C GLY A 283 -19.06 -4.12 -9.93
N SER A 284 -18.57 -5.07 -10.73
CA SER A 284 -19.43 -6.01 -11.49
C SER A 284 -20.21 -6.97 -10.61
N ALA A 285 -19.68 -7.31 -9.43
CA ALA A 285 -20.37 -8.10 -8.42
C ALA A 285 -21.19 -7.21 -7.45
N GLY A 286 -21.21 -5.90 -7.65
CA GLY A 286 -22.03 -4.96 -6.87
C GLY A 286 -21.46 -4.63 -5.49
N TYR A 287 -20.13 -4.63 -5.34
CA TYR A 287 -19.43 -4.25 -4.10
C TYR A 287 -19.98 -4.94 -2.83
N GLN A 288 -20.26 -6.23 -2.91
CA GLN A 288 -20.73 -7.03 -1.78
C GLN A 288 -19.62 -7.13 -0.73
N GLU A 289 -19.99 -6.91 0.53
CA GLU A 289 -19.06 -6.98 1.65
C GLU A 289 -18.46 -8.38 1.80
N LYS A 290 -17.15 -8.44 2.07
CA LYS A 290 -16.46 -9.67 2.46
C LYS A 290 -16.31 -9.73 3.97
N MET A 291 -16.10 -10.92 4.52
CA MET A 291 -15.88 -11.11 5.96
C MET A 291 -14.75 -10.24 6.53
N ALA A 292 -13.72 -9.92 5.72
CA ALA A 292 -12.61 -9.08 6.14
C ALA A 292 -13.01 -7.63 6.44
N LEU A 293 -13.96 -7.05 5.69
CA LEU A 293 -14.49 -5.72 6.01
C LEU A 293 -15.11 -5.73 7.40
N ARG A 294 -15.99 -6.70 7.65
CA ARG A 294 -16.68 -6.83 8.93
C ARG A 294 -15.72 -7.06 10.09
N ALA A 295 -14.70 -7.88 9.90
CA ALA A 295 -13.68 -8.13 10.92
C ALA A 295 -12.88 -6.86 11.26
N LEU A 296 -12.51 -6.05 10.26
CA LEU A 296 -11.81 -4.79 10.47
C LEU A 296 -12.68 -3.71 11.11
N GLU A 297 -13.98 -3.65 10.78
CA GLU A 297 -14.94 -2.78 11.47
C GLU A 297 -15.00 -3.10 12.95
N ILE A 298 -15.24 -4.37 13.30
CA ILE A 298 -15.29 -4.83 14.70
C ILE A 298 -13.97 -4.55 15.40
N PHE A 299 -12.84 -4.77 14.73
CA PHE A 299 -11.51 -4.49 15.28
C PHE A 299 -11.32 -3.00 15.61
N VAL A 300 -11.70 -2.11 14.70
CA VAL A 300 -11.60 -0.65 14.90
C VAL A 300 -12.62 -0.17 15.93
N GLU A 301 -13.84 -0.69 15.95
CA GLU A 301 -14.86 -0.37 16.96
C GLU A 301 -14.42 -0.80 18.36
N THR A 302 -13.80 -1.97 18.48
CA THR A 302 -13.36 -2.54 19.75
C THR A 302 -12.13 -1.82 20.31
N LEU A 303 -11.09 -1.62 19.48
CA LEU A 303 -9.83 -1.04 19.93
C LEU A 303 -9.82 0.49 19.85
N GLY A 304 -10.53 1.08 18.89
CA GLY A 304 -10.58 2.53 18.68
C GLY A 304 -9.18 3.16 18.64
N SER A 305 -8.89 4.00 19.63
CA SER A 305 -7.61 4.71 19.78
C SER A 305 -6.55 3.96 20.59
N LYS A 306 -6.76 2.68 20.94
CA LYS A 306 -5.76 1.87 21.65
C LYS A 306 -4.56 1.61 20.76
N ARG A 307 -3.40 1.46 21.38
CA ARG A 307 -2.13 1.19 20.73
C ARG A 307 -1.42 0.01 21.38
N PHE A 308 -0.50 -0.57 20.63
CA PHE A 308 0.42 -1.58 21.14
C PHE A 308 1.26 -1.04 22.30
N LEU A 309 1.34 -1.82 23.40
CA LEU A 309 2.13 -1.50 24.58
C LEU A 309 3.21 -2.55 24.88
N GLY A 310 2.94 -3.83 24.62
CA GLY A 310 3.84 -4.90 25.04
C GLY A 310 3.52 -6.26 24.43
N VAL A 311 4.52 -7.15 24.46
CA VAL A 311 4.37 -8.56 24.10
C VAL A 311 4.24 -9.36 25.38
N VAL A 312 3.11 -10.07 25.55
CA VAL A 312 2.96 -11.08 26.61
C VAL A 312 3.56 -12.40 26.14
N ARG A 313 3.31 -12.77 24.88
CA ARG A 313 3.82 -14.00 24.27
C ARG A 313 3.96 -13.85 22.75
N GLU A 314 5.01 -14.43 22.19
CA GLU A 314 5.22 -14.53 20.75
C GLU A 314 6.06 -15.79 20.48
N ASP A 315 5.40 -16.94 20.38
CA ASP A 315 6.03 -18.24 20.12
C ASP A 315 5.10 -19.20 19.35
N SER A 316 5.53 -20.44 19.15
CA SER A 316 4.80 -21.46 18.39
C SER A 316 3.45 -21.87 19.00
N SER A 317 3.15 -21.45 20.23
CA SER A 317 1.89 -21.76 20.89
C SER A 317 0.89 -20.61 20.87
N ALA A 318 1.35 -19.35 20.96
CA ALA A 318 0.46 -18.19 20.93
C ALA A 318 1.21 -16.87 20.67
N TYR A 319 0.46 -15.94 20.09
CA TYR A 319 0.81 -14.54 19.94
C TYR A 319 -0.16 -13.72 20.78
N VAL A 320 0.35 -13.04 21.82
CA VAL A 320 -0.46 -12.30 22.80
C VAL A 320 0.14 -10.93 23.05
N TYR A 321 -0.65 -9.90 22.80
CA TYR A 321 -0.23 -8.50 22.86
C TYR A 321 -1.05 -7.68 23.85
N GLU A 322 -0.37 -6.79 24.56
CA GLU A 322 -0.98 -5.79 25.41
C GLU A 322 -1.32 -4.55 24.58
N LEU A 323 -2.58 -4.11 24.69
CA LEU A 323 -3.07 -2.91 24.03
C LEU A 323 -3.62 -1.95 25.09
N GLY A 324 -3.38 -0.66 24.90
CA GLY A 324 -3.73 0.32 25.91
C GLY A 324 -3.84 1.75 25.42
N ASP A 325 -4.08 2.65 26.37
CA ASP A 325 -4.34 4.05 26.09
C ASP A 325 -3.05 4.88 25.89
N ALA A 326 -3.25 6.17 25.61
CA ALA A 326 -2.18 7.14 25.41
C ALA A 326 -1.32 7.38 26.68
N GLY A 327 -1.79 6.94 27.86
CA GLY A 327 -1.04 6.98 29.11
C GLY A 327 -0.22 5.73 29.39
N GLY A 328 -0.31 4.70 28.54
CA GLY A 328 0.41 3.44 28.73
C GLY A 328 -0.27 2.45 29.67
N ARG A 329 -1.54 2.70 30.05
CA ARG A 329 -2.32 1.73 30.83
C ARG A 329 -2.85 0.65 29.90
N VAL A 330 -2.55 -0.61 30.22
CA VAL A 330 -3.09 -1.79 29.54
C VAL A 330 -4.61 -1.85 29.76
N THR A 331 -5.36 -2.07 28.68
CA THR A 331 -6.83 -2.15 28.70
C THR A 331 -7.37 -3.41 28.02
N HIS A 332 -6.60 -4.00 27.10
CA HIS A 332 -6.99 -5.20 26.38
C HIS A 332 -5.78 -6.12 26.23
N LEU A 333 -6.07 -7.41 26.16
CA LEU A 333 -5.16 -8.43 25.63
C LEU A 333 -5.75 -8.94 24.33
N ALA A 334 -4.97 -8.96 23.27
CA ALA A 334 -5.33 -9.58 22.00
C ALA A 334 -4.46 -10.82 21.79
N GLY A 335 -5.10 -11.98 21.61
CA GLY A 335 -4.43 -13.27 21.50
C GLY A 335 -4.84 -14.04 20.25
N SER A 336 -3.88 -14.68 19.58
CA SER A 336 -4.11 -15.62 18.48
C SER A 336 -3.22 -16.85 18.61
N LEU A 337 -3.69 -17.96 18.04
CA LEU A 337 -2.85 -19.13 17.78
C LEU A 337 -2.14 -18.92 16.42
N PRO A 338 -0.85 -19.29 16.29
CA PRO A 338 -0.10 -19.16 15.04
C PRO A 338 -0.42 -20.32 14.08
N ILE A 339 -1.69 -20.47 13.71
CA ILE A 339 -2.24 -21.52 12.84
C ILE A 339 -3.04 -20.93 11.67
N ASP A 340 -3.40 -21.76 10.69
CA ASP A 340 -4.25 -21.32 9.57
C ASP A 340 -5.64 -20.86 10.08
N GLY A 341 -6.29 -19.94 9.37
CA GLY A 341 -7.61 -19.42 9.75
C GLY A 341 -8.74 -20.44 9.62
N GLU A 342 -8.50 -21.54 8.89
CA GLU A 342 -9.41 -22.69 8.82
C GLU A 342 -9.12 -23.77 9.87
N GLU A 343 -7.97 -23.71 10.56
CA GLU A 343 -7.62 -24.71 11.56
C GLU A 343 -8.31 -24.41 12.90
N GLU A 344 -9.07 -25.36 13.39
CA GLU A 344 -9.59 -25.39 14.76
C GLU A 344 -8.80 -26.47 15.52
N ARG A 345 -8.28 -26.17 16.73
CA ARG A 345 -7.72 -27.23 17.57
C ARG A 345 -8.88 -28.08 18.08
N GLU A 346 -8.83 -29.39 17.86
CA GLU A 346 -9.65 -30.32 18.64
C GLU A 346 -9.29 -30.11 20.12
N GLU A 347 -10.30 -29.84 20.95
CA GLU A 347 -10.13 -29.78 22.39
C GLU A 347 -9.73 -31.18 22.88
N GLU A 348 -8.49 -31.34 23.36
CA GLU A 348 -8.03 -32.55 24.06
C GLU A 348 -8.54 -32.62 25.49
#